data_AF-A0A9D4JIT8-F1
#
_entry.id   AF-A0A9D4JIT8-F1
#
_cell.length_a   1.000
_cell.length_b   1.000
_cell.length_c   1.000
_cell.angle_alpha   90.00
_cell.angle_beta   90.00
_cell.angle_gamma   90.00
#
_symmetry.space_group_name_H-M   'P 1'
#
loop_
_entity.id
_entity.type
_entity.pdbx_description
1 polymer ?
#
loop_
_entity_poly.entity_id
_entity_poly.type
_entity_poly.pdbx_seq_one_letter_code
_entity_poly.pdbx_strand_id
1 'polypeptide(L)'
;MMSSIPFEFGFASVNWSYTEAGHGKGAPDGVGAVVKREADRLVSHGTDITAAQQLCTLLNDNLNVQMFYISDKEFSLSTSHNLQTVKGTMKIHQVYYC
;
A
#
# COMPACT_ATOMS: atom_id res chain seq x y z
N MET A 1 5.67 -10.46 -11.39
CA MET A 1 5.37 -11.85 -11.77
C MET A 1 4.60 -12.62 -10.69
N MET A 2 4.84 -12.46 -9.39
CA MET A 2 4.01 -13.12 -8.35
C MET A 2 2.59 -12.55 -8.18
N SER A 3 2.33 -11.31 -8.59
CA SER A 3 1.01 -10.68 -8.43
C SER A 3 -0.07 -11.23 -9.36
N SER A 4 0.31 -11.88 -10.47
CA SER A 4 -0.65 -12.42 -11.45
C SER A 4 -1.09 -13.87 -11.16
N ILE A 5 -0.27 -14.62 -10.44
CA ILE A 5 -0.46 -16.04 -10.14
C ILE A 5 -1.83 -16.35 -9.49
N PRO A 6 -2.36 -15.54 -8.55
CA PRO A 6 -3.67 -15.82 -7.98
C PRO A 6 -4.80 -15.78 -9.02
N PHE A 7 -4.70 -14.90 -10.03
CA PHE A 7 -5.72 -14.81 -11.07
C PHE A 7 -5.69 -16.02 -12.01
N GLU A 8 -4.51 -16.64 -12.21
CA GLU A 8 -4.38 -17.92 -12.92
C GLU A 8 -5.08 -19.07 -12.18
N PHE A 9 -5.22 -18.98 -10.85
CA PHE A 9 -5.99 -19.92 -10.03
C PHE A 9 -7.49 -19.58 -9.92
N GLY A 10 -7.99 -18.59 -10.68
CA GLY A 10 -9.40 -18.22 -10.71
C GLY A 10 -9.86 -17.31 -9.58
N PHE A 11 -8.94 -16.74 -8.79
CA PHE A 11 -9.30 -15.70 -7.81
C PHE A 11 -9.69 -14.41 -8.55
N ALA A 12 -10.85 -13.86 -8.24
CA ALA A 12 -11.36 -12.64 -8.88
C ALA A 12 -10.71 -11.36 -8.36
N SER A 13 -10.25 -11.36 -7.11
CA SER A 13 -9.56 -10.24 -6.48
C SER A 13 -8.58 -10.75 -5.42
N VAL A 14 -7.54 -9.96 -5.16
CA VAL A 14 -6.53 -10.27 -4.15
C VAL A 14 -6.30 -9.05 -3.30
N ASN A 15 -6.50 -9.20 -2.00
CA ASN A 15 -6.19 -8.17 -1.01
C ASN A 15 -4.90 -8.53 -0.29
N TRP A 16 -3.93 -7.62 -0.32
CA TRP A 16 -2.65 -7.78 0.36
C TRP A 16 -2.63 -6.92 1.61
N SER A 17 -2.90 -7.51 2.77
CA SER A 17 -2.78 -6.83 4.06
C SER A 17 -1.38 -7.05 4.63
N TYR A 18 -0.58 -5.99 4.71
CA TYR A 18 0.73 -6.03 5.36
C TYR A 18 0.63 -5.49 6.79
N THR A 19 1.11 -6.28 7.74
CA THR A 19 1.45 -5.81 9.09
C THR A 19 2.90 -6.16 9.31
N GLU A 20 3.70 -5.18 9.72
CA GLU A 20 5.15 -5.29 9.79
C GLU A 20 5.57 -6.29 10.87
N ALA A 21 5.85 -7.53 10.46
CA ALA A 21 6.53 -8.52 11.28
C ALA A 21 7.26 -9.53 10.37
N GLY A 22 8.17 -9.08 9.50
CA GLY A 22 8.98 -9.99 8.70
C GLY A 22 9.99 -9.30 7.78
N HIS A 23 11.23 -9.80 7.80
CA HIS A 23 12.38 -9.31 7.02
C HIS A 23 12.36 -9.79 5.54
N GLY A 24 11.18 -9.77 4.89
CA GLY A 24 10.99 -10.32 3.56
C GLY A 24 10.54 -9.28 2.54
N LYS A 25 11.20 -9.24 1.38
CA LYS A 25 10.72 -8.48 0.21
C LYS A 25 9.51 -9.19 -0.38
N GLY A 26 8.35 -8.54 -0.43
CA GLY A 26 7.09 -9.05 -0.95
C GLY A 26 6.54 -8.24 -2.13
N ALA A 27 5.33 -8.57 -2.56
CA ALA A 27 4.59 -7.80 -3.57
C ALA A 27 4.48 -6.28 -3.28
N PRO A 28 4.35 -5.83 -2.01
CA PRO A 28 4.36 -4.40 -1.68
C PRO A 28 5.66 -3.67 -2.06
N ASP A 29 6.82 -4.33 -2.00
CA ASP A 29 8.08 -3.73 -2.46
C ASP A 29 8.05 -3.43 -3.95
N GLY A 30 7.36 -4.26 -4.73
CA GLY A 30 7.15 -4.02 -6.15
C GLY A 30 6.28 -2.79 -6.42
N VAL A 31 5.19 -2.62 -5.66
CA VAL A 31 4.34 -1.43 -5.73
C VAL A 31 5.14 -0.19 -5.32
N GLY A 32 5.87 -0.26 -4.20
CA GLY A 32 6.73 0.82 -3.71
C GLY A 32 7.83 1.19 -4.73
N ALA A 33 8.41 0.21 -5.42
CA ALA A 33 9.40 0.45 -6.46
C ALA A 33 8.81 1.18 -7.69
N VAL A 34 7.59 0.82 -8.11
CA VAL A 34 6.89 1.51 -9.21
C VAL A 34 6.57 2.95 -8.84
N VAL A 35 6.03 3.15 -7.63
CA VAL A 35 5.74 4.47 -7.06
C VAL A 35 6.99 5.35 -7.02
N LYS A 36 8.08 4.82 -6.46
CA LYS A 36 9.36 5.54 -6.38
C LYS A 36 9.88 5.91 -7.76
N ARG A 37 9.86 4.96 -8.71
CA ARG A 37 10.36 5.18 -10.07
C ARG A 37 9.63 6.31 -10.77
N GLU A 38 8.32 6.43 -10.59
CA GLU A 38 7.55 7.51 -11.21
C GLU A 38 7.79 8.86 -10.53
N ALA A 39 7.92 8.88 -9.20
CA ALA A 39 8.33 10.09 -8.48
C ALA A 39 9.71 10.58 -8.94
N ASP A 40 10.70 9.68 -9.04
CA ASP A 40 12.03 10.00 -9.55
C ASP A 40 11.96 10.55 -10.99
N ARG A 41 11.10 9.99 -11.83
CA ARG A 41 10.86 10.48 -13.20
C ARG A 41 10.34 11.92 -13.18
N LEU A 42 9.32 12.23 -12.37
CA LEU A 42 8.77 13.59 -12.28
C LEU A 42 9.81 14.61 -11.80
N VAL A 43 10.59 14.25 -10.77
CA VAL A 43 11.68 15.10 -10.26
C VAL A 43 12.76 15.35 -11.31
N SER A 44 13.18 14.30 -12.02
CA SER A 44 14.17 14.44 -13.10
C SER A 44 13.70 15.31 -14.28
N HIS A 45 12.39 15.47 -14.45
CA HIS A 45 11.79 16.35 -15.47
C HIS A 45 11.47 17.75 -14.94
N GLY A 46 11.97 18.12 -13.75
CA GLY A 46 11.86 19.47 -13.19
C GLY A 46 10.61 19.71 -12.33
N THR A 47 9.86 18.67 -11.96
CA THR A 47 8.75 18.79 -11.03
C THR A 47 9.24 18.56 -9.60
N ASP A 48 9.21 19.59 -8.76
CA ASP A 48 9.56 19.43 -7.34
C ASP A 48 8.39 18.82 -6.55
N ILE A 49 8.68 17.86 -5.67
CA ILE A 49 7.68 17.18 -4.82
C ILE A 49 8.05 17.43 -3.36
N THR A 50 7.34 18.36 -2.72
CA THR A 50 7.68 18.86 -1.38
C THR A 50 6.74 18.37 -0.29
N ALA A 51 5.61 17.78 -0.67
CA ALA A 51 4.59 17.29 0.25
C ALA A 51 4.03 15.93 -0.16
N ALA A 52 3.66 15.10 0.82
CA ALA A 52 3.08 13.78 0.59
C ALA A 52 1.72 13.84 -0.13
N GLN A 53 0.92 14.88 0.12
CA GLN A 53 -0.32 15.10 -0.61
C GLN A 53 -0.07 15.39 -2.09
N GLN A 54 0.96 16.18 -2.40
CA GLN A 54 1.37 16.47 -3.77
C GLN A 54 1.82 15.19 -4.50
N LEU A 55 2.59 14.34 -3.82
CA LEU A 55 2.97 13.02 -4.33
C LEU A 55 1.74 12.16 -4.67
N CYS A 56 0.77 12.07 -3.76
CA CYS A 56 -0.45 11.28 -3.99
C CYS A 56 -1.23 11.77 -5.22
N THR A 57 -1.42 13.09 -5.34
CA THR A 57 -2.12 13.67 -6.49
C THR A 57 -1.39 13.40 -7.80
N LEU A 58 -0.07 13.68 -7.84
CA LEU A 58 0.72 13.52 -9.06
C LEU A 58 0.80 12.06 -9.53
N LEU A 59 0.83 11.10 -8.61
CA LEU A 59 1.00 9.69 -8.96
C LEU A 59 -0.31 8.98 -9.28
N ASN A 60 -1.44 9.39 -8.69
CA ASN A 60 -2.76 8.82 -9.01
C ASN A 60 -3.15 9.01 -10.49
N ASP A 61 -2.69 10.09 -11.12
CA ASP A 61 -2.97 10.37 -12.54
C ASP A 61 -2.05 9.58 -13.50
N ASN A 62 -0.90 9.11 -13.01
CA ASN A 62 0.16 8.53 -13.85
C ASN A 62 0.37 7.03 -13.63
N LEU A 63 -0.20 6.45 -12.59
CA LEU A 63 -0.04 5.04 -12.24
C LEU A 63 -1.39 4.34 -12.12
N ASN A 64 -1.43 3.06 -12.46
CA ASN A 64 -2.54 2.18 -12.07
C ASN A 64 -2.38 1.72 -10.61
N VAL A 65 -2.17 2.69 -9.71
CA VAL A 65 -2.01 2.51 -8.26
C VAL A 65 -2.85 3.57 -7.59
N GLN A 66 -3.87 3.16 -6.85
CA GLN A 66 -4.71 4.08 -6.10
C GLN A 66 -4.05 4.44 -4.77
N MET A 67 -3.71 5.71 -4.61
CA MET A 67 -3.11 6.27 -3.40
C MET A 67 -4.14 7.05 -2.59
N PHE A 68 -4.11 6.85 -1.29
CA PHE A 68 -4.90 7.60 -0.32
C PHE A 68 -3.96 8.40 0.58
N TYR A 69 -4.15 9.71 0.62
CA TYR A 69 -3.48 10.56 1.59
C TYR A 69 -4.28 10.54 2.89
N ILE A 70 -3.64 10.14 4.00
CA ILE A 70 -4.24 10.16 5.33
C ILE A 70 -3.54 11.27 6.11
N SER A 71 -4.31 12.26 6.56
CA SER A 71 -3.78 13.33 7.38
C SER A 71 -3.71 12.93 8.86
N ASP A 72 -2.84 13.58 9.63
CA ASP A 72 -2.71 13.36 11.08
C ASP A 72 -4.03 13.62 11.84
N LYS A 73 -4.94 14.44 11.27
CA LYS A 73 -6.24 14.74 11.85
C LYS A 73 -7.25 13.60 11.67
N GLU A 74 -7.09 12.80 10.62
CA GLU A 74 -7.94 11.64 10.32
C GLU A 74 -7.46 10.38 11.05
N PHE A 75 -6.21 10.39 11.53
CA PHE A 75 -5.65 9.31 12.30
C PHE A 75 -6.12 9.37 13.76
N SER A 76 -7.21 8.65 14.07
CA SER A 76 -7.59 8.37 15.45
C SER A 76 -7.13 6.96 15.84
N LEU A 77 -6.15 6.88 16.74
CA LEU A 77 -5.75 5.62 17.38
C LEU A 77 -6.88 5.17 18.32
N SER A 78 -7.89 4.50 17.76
CA SER A 78 -8.89 3.79 18.55
C SER A 78 -8.30 2.47 19.06
N THR A 79 -7.51 2.55 20.12
CA THR A 79 -6.77 1.43 20.71
C THR A 79 -7.63 0.37 21.40
N SER A 80 -8.96 0.38 21.24
CA SER A 80 -9.87 -0.58 21.87
C SER A 80 -10.54 -1.51 20.85
N HIS A 81 -9.76 -2.23 20.07
CA HIS A 81 -10.30 -3.34 19.28
C HIS A 81 -9.59 -4.61 19.73
N ASN A 82 -10.34 -5.55 20.31
CA ASN A 82 -9.90 -6.94 20.46
C ASN A 82 -9.84 -7.56 19.05
N LEU A 83 -8.81 -7.17 18.30
CA LEU A 83 -8.63 -7.63 16.92
C LEU A 83 -8.24 -9.10 16.96
N GLN A 84 -9.11 -9.95 16.43
CA GLN A 84 -8.85 -11.38 16.37
C GLN A 84 -7.65 -11.65 15.45
N THR A 85 -6.63 -12.32 15.97
CA THR A 85 -5.47 -12.71 15.17
C THR A 85 -5.89 -13.72 14.11
N VAL A 86 -5.39 -13.58 12.89
CA VAL A 86 -5.62 -14.58 11.85
C VAL A 86 -4.95 -15.90 12.26
N LYS A 87 -5.75 -16.97 12.36
CA LYS A 87 -5.31 -18.28 12.83
C LYS A 87 -4.13 -18.77 11.97
N GLY A 88 -3.02 -19.12 12.64
CA GLY A 88 -1.80 -19.57 11.98
C GLY A 88 -0.81 -18.47 11.61
N THR A 89 -1.08 -17.21 11.96
CA THR A 89 -0.15 -16.08 11.76
C THR A 89 0.26 -15.46 13.11
N MET A 90 1.47 -14.92 13.18
CA MET A 90 1.96 -14.22 14.37
C MET A 90 1.45 -12.77 14.33
N LYS A 91 0.49 -12.42 15.19
CA LYS A 91 0.08 -11.03 15.50
C LYS A 91 -0.40 -10.18 14.31
N ILE A 92 -0.81 -10.80 13.19
CA ILE A 92 -1.43 -10.07 12.08
C ILE A 92 -2.88 -9.78 12.44
N HIS A 93 -3.22 -8.48 12.42
CA HIS A 93 -4.57 -7.98 12.60
C HIS A 93 -5.03 -7.34 11.30
N GLN A 94 -6.15 -7.79 10.74
CA GLN A 94 -6.71 -7.26 9.49
C GLN A 94 -7.91 -6.37 9.80
N VAL A 95 -7.88 -5.13 9.33
CA VAL A 95 -9.02 -4.22 9.38
C VAL A 95 -9.73 -4.30 8.04
N TYR A 96 -11.03 -4.61 8.07
CA TYR A 96 -11.90 -4.56 6.90
C TYR A 96 -12.66 -3.23 6.93
N TYR A 97 -12.68 -2.52 5.80
CA TYR A 97 -13.67 -1.47 5.55
C TYR A 97 -14.79 -2.07 4.69
N CYS A 98 -16.04 -1.94 5.15
CA CYS A 98 -17.25 -2.24 4.38
C CYS A 98 -17.72 -1.00 3.63
#